data_AF-A0A5C6UGI5-F1
#
_entry.id   AF-A0A5C6UGI5-F1
#
_cell.length_a   1.000
_cell.length_b   1.000
_cell.length_c   1.000
_cell.angle_alpha   90.00
_cell.angle_beta   90.00
_cell.angle_gamma   90.00
#
_symmetry.space_group_name_H-M   'P 1'
#
loop_
_entity.id
_entity.type
_entity.pdbx_description
1 polymer ?
#
loop_
_entity_poly.entity_id
_entity_poly.type
_entity_poly.pdbx_seq_one_letter_code
_entity_poly.pdbx_strand_id
1 'polypeptide(L)'
;MNSGSKDYYMRPWFLLTACLLVSGCSLGRDEPTVIDGTSAEAFDRTLSAAKADLGPRDRLKFEAALSEFKARTFAKADSRQEYNGLLRKGLDGLTAPRVVAQFNKDVDRVGGKAADAVFEAKRVLNGK
;
A
#
# COMPACT_ATOMS: atom_id res chain seq x y z
N MET A 1 -45.20 3.20 63.97
CA MET A 1 -43.76 3.50 63.83
C MET A 1 -43.02 2.21 63.46
N ASN A 2 -41.96 2.35 62.66
CA ASN A 2 -41.13 1.35 61.95
C ASN A 2 -41.80 0.73 60.71
N SER A 3 -41.53 1.18 59.47
CA SER A 3 -40.26 1.35 58.71
C SER A 3 -39.54 0.03 58.46
N GLY A 4 -39.44 -0.36 57.18
CA GLY A 4 -38.72 -1.53 56.69
C GLY A 4 -38.85 -1.63 55.18
N SER A 5 -37.97 -0.93 54.47
CA SER A 5 -37.85 -0.89 53.00
C SER A 5 -37.60 -2.27 52.39
N LYS A 6 -38.07 -2.44 51.16
CA LYS A 6 -37.97 -3.65 50.34
C LYS A 6 -36.59 -3.73 49.67
N ASP A 7 -35.80 -4.74 50.03
CA ASP A 7 -34.55 -5.06 49.34
C ASP A 7 -34.77 -6.17 48.32
N TYR A 8 -34.95 -5.81 47.05
CA TYR A 8 -34.88 -6.74 45.92
C TYR A 8 -33.45 -6.74 45.37
N TYR A 9 -32.57 -7.61 45.90
CA TYR A 9 -31.27 -7.88 45.29
C TYR A 9 -31.41 -8.99 44.24
N MET A 10 -31.77 -8.62 43.01
CA MET A 10 -31.67 -9.48 41.82
C MET A 10 -30.41 -9.16 41.00
N ARG A 11 -29.49 -10.15 40.95
CA ARG A 11 -28.57 -10.51 39.84
C ARG A 11 -27.64 -9.41 39.27
N PRO A 12 -26.35 -9.38 39.66
CA PRO A 12 -25.33 -8.65 38.93
C PRO A 12 -24.69 -9.56 37.86
N TRP A 13 -25.48 -10.06 36.89
CA TRP A 13 -24.92 -10.89 35.80
C TRP A 13 -25.05 -10.27 34.40
N PHE A 14 -25.51 -9.02 34.30
CA PHE A 14 -25.71 -8.33 33.02
C PHE A 14 -24.67 -7.24 32.71
N LEU A 15 -23.61 -7.10 33.51
CA LEU A 15 -22.61 -6.03 33.35
C LEU A 15 -21.31 -6.47 32.66
N LEU A 16 -21.25 -7.66 32.07
CA LEU A 16 -20.01 -8.21 31.45
C LEU A 16 -20.06 -8.36 29.93
N THR A 17 -21.08 -7.82 29.26
CA THR A 17 -21.28 -7.98 27.80
C THR A 17 -21.08 -6.71 26.96
N ALA A 18 -20.52 -5.63 27.53
CA ALA A 18 -20.40 -4.34 26.83
C ALA A 18 -18.99 -4.01 26.28
N CYS A 19 -17.98 -4.90 26.39
CA CYS A 19 -16.60 -4.59 25.97
C CYS A 19 -16.23 -5.06 24.54
N LEU A 20 -17.17 -5.50 23.69
CA LEU A 20 -16.87 -6.11 22.40
C LEU A 20 -17.16 -5.24 21.15
N LEU A 21 -17.40 -3.93 21.29
CA LEU A 21 -17.77 -3.06 20.15
C LEU A 21 -16.93 -1.78 20.02
N VAL A 22 -15.65 -1.81 20.38
CA VAL A 22 -14.69 -0.73 20.05
C VAL A 22 -13.54 -1.30 19.21
N SER A 23 -13.84 -1.72 17.98
CA SER A 23 -12.82 -1.96 16.94
C SER A 23 -13.15 -1.23 15.62
N GLY A 24 -13.96 -0.17 15.69
CA GLY A 24 -14.34 0.60 14.52
C GLY A 24 -14.21 2.10 14.78
N CYS A 25 -12.99 2.63 14.73
CA CYS A 25 -12.73 4.07 14.57
C CYS A 25 -11.29 4.29 14.03
N SER A 26 -11.01 3.88 12.80
CA SER A 26 -10.04 4.61 11.95
C SER A 26 -10.78 5.68 11.14
N LEU A 27 -11.58 6.50 11.84
CA LEU A 27 -12.12 7.76 11.34
C LEU A 27 -11.02 8.82 11.53
N GLY A 28 -10.01 8.74 10.66
CA GLY A 28 -8.82 9.59 10.67
C GLY A 28 -7.78 9.03 9.71
N ARG A 29 -8.01 9.19 8.39
CA ARG A 29 -6.99 8.90 7.37
C ARG A 29 -5.90 9.97 7.42
N ASP A 30 -5.05 9.94 8.43
CA ASP A 30 -3.78 10.69 8.39
C ASP A 30 -2.63 9.83 7.86
N GLU A 31 -2.76 8.51 7.90
CA GLU A 31 -1.71 7.60 7.44
C GLU A 31 -2.10 6.85 6.15
N PRO A 32 -1.24 6.85 5.11
CA PRO A 32 -1.49 6.09 3.89
C PRO A 32 -1.60 4.58 4.16
N THR A 33 -2.52 3.91 3.47
CA THR A 33 -2.68 2.45 3.58
C THR A 33 -1.38 1.74 3.16
N VAL A 34 -0.95 0.81 4.01
CA VAL A 34 0.18 -0.09 3.75
C VAL A 34 -0.31 -1.32 3.01
N ILE A 35 0.39 -1.70 1.95
CA ILE A 35 0.13 -2.91 1.16
C ILE A 35 0.64 -4.12 1.96
N ASP A 36 -0.21 -5.11 2.16
CA ASP A 36 0.07 -6.35 2.89
C ASP A 36 0.24 -7.51 1.89
N GLY A 37 1.47 -7.98 1.71
CA GLY A 37 1.81 -9.07 0.79
C GLY A 37 1.72 -10.48 1.40
N THR A 38 1.35 -10.62 2.67
CA THR A 38 1.38 -11.91 3.41
C THR A 38 0.49 -12.97 2.77
N SER A 39 -0.67 -12.58 2.23
CA SER A 39 -1.61 -13.45 1.54
C SER A 39 -2.15 -12.78 0.27
N ALA A 40 -2.72 -13.57 -0.65
CA ALA A 40 -3.32 -13.03 -1.87
C ALA A 40 -4.51 -12.11 -1.57
N GLU A 41 -5.38 -12.53 -0.65
CA GLU A 41 -6.57 -11.76 -0.27
C GLU A 41 -6.21 -10.44 0.42
N ALA A 42 -5.27 -10.47 1.37
CA ALA A 42 -4.81 -9.24 2.03
C ALA A 42 -4.15 -8.29 1.04
N PHE A 43 -3.36 -8.83 0.10
CA PHE A 43 -2.69 -8.05 -0.93
C PHE A 43 -3.68 -7.34 -1.84
N ASP A 44 -4.65 -8.05 -2.40
CA ASP A 44 -5.62 -7.44 -3.33
C ASP A 44 -6.45 -6.36 -2.63
N ARG A 45 -6.88 -6.63 -1.38
CA ARG A 45 -7.65 -5.68 -0.57
C ARG A 45 -6.83 -4.43 -0.24
N THR A 46 -5.61 -4.59 0.27
CA THR A 46 -4.78 -3.47 0.72
C THR A 46 -4.17 -2.69 -0.44
N LEU A 47 -3.84 -3.34 -1.56
CA LEU A 47 -3.42 -2.67 -2.79
C LEU A 47 -4.52 -1.78 -3.34
N SER A 48 -5.77 -2.27 -3.37
CA SER A 48 -6.91 -1.48 -3.81
C SER A 48 -7.17 -0.29 -2.87
N ALA A 49 -7.05 -0.49 -1.55
CA ALA A 49 -7.17 0.57 -0.56
C ALA A 49 -6.05 1.63 -0.71
N ALA A 50 -4.80 1.20 -0.86
CA ALA A 50 -3.67 2.10 -1.09
C ALA A 50 -3.83 2.93 -2.37
N LYS A 51 -4.35 2.35 -3.45
CA LYS A 51 -4.70 3.08 -4.68
C LYS A 51 -5.84 4.09 -4.46
N ALA A 52 -6.79 3.77 -3.59
CA ALA A 52 -7.90 4.65 -3.26
C ALA A 52 -7.44 5.90 -2.50
N ASP A 53 -6.36 5.81 -1.73
CA ASP A 53 -5.76 6.94 -1.00
C ASP A 53 -5.10 7.99 -1.92
N LEU A 54 -4.85 7.66 -3.20
CA LEU A 54 -4.23 8.57 -4.16
C LEU A 54 -5.23 9.49 -4.86
N GLY A 55 -4.82 10.75 -5.05
CA GLY A 55 -5.49 11.68 -5.96
C GLY A 55 -5.35 11.27 -7.44
N PRO A 56 -6.15 11.85 -8.35
CA PRO A 56 -6.23 11.41 -9.74
C PRO A 56 -4.87 11.38 -10.49
N ARG A 57 -4.04 12.41 -10.29
CA ARG A 57 -2.72 12.52 -10.92
C ARG A 57 -1.77 11.41 -10.46
N ASP A 58 -1.69 11.19 -9.15
CA ASP A 58 -0.76 10.21 -8.58
C ASP A 58 -1.25 8.78 -8.81
N ARG A 59 -2.56 8.58 -8.97
CA ARG A 59 -3.12 7.28 -9.36
C ARG A 59 -2.62 6.82 -10.73
N LEU A 60 -2.53 7.71 -11.72
CA LEU A 60 -1.96 7.36 -13.04
C LEU A 60 -0.48 6.96 -12.94
N LYS A 61 0.29 7.70 -12.14
CA LYS A 61 1.70 7.37 -11.88
C LYS A 61 1.85 6.04 -11.15
N PHE A 62 0.97 5.76 -10.20
CA PHE A 62 0.95 4.50 -9.47
C PHE A 62 0.66 3.32 -10.39
N GLU A 63 -0.31 3.45 -11.31
CA GLU A 63 -0.59 2.41 -12.30
C GLU A 63 0.59 2.18 -13.24
N ALA A 64 1.25 3.25 -13.70
CA ALA A 64 2.46 3.13 -14.50
C ALA A 64 3.59 2.41 -13.74
N ALA A 65 3.81 2.80 -12.49
CA ALA A 65 4.79 2.17 -11.59
C ALA A 65 4.49 0.69 -11.37
N LEU A 66 3.21 0.36 -11.13
CA LEU A 66 2.77 -1.02 -10.92
C LEU A 66 2.92 -1.85 -12.19
N SER A 67 2.61 -1.29 -13.36
CA SER A 67 2.80 -1.95 -14.65
C SER A 67 4.27 -2.25 -14.93
N GLU A 68 5.16 -1.29 -14.70
CA GLU A 68 6.60 -1.50 -14.84
C GLU A 68 7.10 -2.56 -13.86
N PHE A 69 6.68 -2.48 -12.59
CA PHE A 69 7.04 -3.47 -11.58
C PHE A 69 6.56 -4.87 -11.98
N LYS A 70 5.31 -5.01 -12.46
CA LYS A 70 4.78 -6.27 -12.98
C LYS A 70 5.61 -6.81 -14.14
N ALA A 71 5.99 -5.97 -15.11
CA ALA A 71 6.81 -6.40 -16.25
C ALA A 71 8.20 -6.89 -15.81
N ARG A 72 8.88 -6.15 -14.92
CA ARG A 72 10.19 -6.55 -14.38
C ARG A 72 10.10 -7.84 -13.55
N THR A 73 9.04 -8.00 -12.77
CA THR A 73 8.81 -9.21 -11.99
C THR A 73 8.49 -10.40 -12.89
N PHE A 74 7.71 -10.20 -13.95
CA PHE A 74 7.42 -11.23 -14.94
C PHE A 74 8.70 -11.71 -15.64
N ALA A 75 9.57 -10.80 -16.05
CA ALA A 75 10.85 -11.15 -16.67
C ALA A 75 11.83 -11.92 -15.75
N LYS A 76 11.59 -11.92 -14.43
CA LYS A 76 12.42 -12.60 -13.43
C LYS A 76 11.83 -13.91 -12.93
N ALA A 77 10.54 -14.15 -13.14
CA ALA A 77 9.84 -15.30 -12.58
C ALA A 77 9.86 -16.46 -13.57
N ASP A 78 10.16 -17.67 -13.07
CA ASP A 78 10.17 -18.89 -13.89
C ASP A 78 8.77 -19.54 -13.97
N SER A 79 7.85 -19.11 -13.10
CA SER A 79 6.48 -19.61 -13.06
C SER A 79 5.46 -18.57 -12.61
N ARG A 80 4.17 -18.84 -12.86
CA ARG A 80 3.07 -17.98 -12.40
C ARG A 80 2.96 -17.91 -10.87
N GLN A 81 3.23 -19.02 -10.18
CA GLN A 81 3.20 -19.06 -8.71
C GLN A 81 4.32 -18.20 -8.12
N GLU A 82 5.51 -18.32 -8.68
CA GLU A 82 6.65 -17.50 -8.30
C GLU A 82 6.43 -16.02 -8.60
N TYR A 83 5.90 -15.71 -9.79
CA TYR A 83 5.51 -14.35 -10.17
C TYR A 83 4.60 -13.71 -9.13
N ASN A 84 3.54 -14.40 -8.71
CA ASN A 84 2.61 -13.90 -7.69
C ASN A 84 3.29 -13.74 -6.32
N GLY A 85 4.22 -14.63 -5.96
CA GLY A 85 5.00 -14.52 -4.73
C GLY A 85 5.93 -13.31 -4.74
N LEU A 86 6.67 -13.11 -5.83
CA LEU A 86 7.57 -11.97 -6.01
C LEU A 86 6.82 -10.65 -6.07
N LEU A 87 5.65 -10.62 -6.73
CA LEU A 87 4.83 -9.42 -6.83
C LEU A 87 4.35 -8.95 -5.45
N ARG A 88 3.81 -9.88 -4.64
CA ARG A 88 3.37 -9.59 -3.28
C ARG A 88 4.54 -9.16 -2.40
N LYS A 89 5.60 -9.96 -2.38
CA LYS A 89 6.78 -9.70 -1.54
C LYS A 89 7.45 -8.36 -1.86
N GLY A 90 7.51 -7.96 -3.13
CA GLY A 90 8.16 -6.71 -3.52
C GLY A 90 7.32 -5.46 -3.29
N LEU A 91 6.02 -5.61 -3.02
CA LEU A 91 5.12 -4.50 -2.68
C LEU A 91 4.71 -4.49 -1.20
N ASP A 92 4.97 -5.57 -0.47
CA ASP A 92 4.70 -5.71 0.95
C ASP A 92 5.37 -4.59 1.77
N GLY A 93 4.62 -4.01 2.70
CA GLY A 93 5.07 -2.92 3.56
C GLY A 93 5.18 -1.55 2.85
N LEU A 94 4.87 -1.47 1.56
CA LEU A 94 4.89 -0.20 0.83
C LEU A 94 3.54 0.51 0.90
N THR A 95 3.58 1.84 0.84
CA THR A 95 2.40 2.67 0.62
C THR A 95 2.36 3.15 -0.81
N ALA A 96 1.16 3.44 -1.33
CA ALA A 96 0.99 3.96 -2.68
C ALA A 96 1.84 5.22 -2.98
N PRO A 97 1.92 6.23 -2.10
CA PRO A 97 2.82 7.38 -2.29
C PRO A 97 4.30 7.00 -2.39
N ARG A 98 4.75 5.99 -1.62
CA ARG A 98 6.15 5.51 -1.70
C ARG A 98 6.45 4.83 -3.04
N VAL A 99 5.50 4.04 -3.56
CA VAL A 99 5.63 3.42 -4.89
C VAL A 99 5.75 4.49 -5.98
N VAL A 100 4.91 5.53 -5.93
CA VAL A 100 4.96 6.66 -6.87
C VAL A 100 6.28 7.43 -6.75
N ALA A 101 6.75 7.70 -5.53
CA ALA A 101 8.00 8.41 -5.29
C ALA A 101 9.21 7.65 -5.85
N GLN A 102 9.25 6.32 -5.66
CA GLN A 102 10.31 5.49 -6.21
C GLN A 102 10.29 5.48 -7.74
N PHE A 103 9.11 5.36 -8.34
CA PHE A 103 8.95 5.41 -9.79
C PHE A 103 9.43 6.74 -10.39
N ASN A 104 9.08 7.88 -9.79
CA ASN A 104 9.57 9.18 -10.27
C ASN A 104 11.11 9.24 -10.23
N LYS A 105 11.73 8.78 -9.14
CA LYS A 105 13.21 8.73 -9.03
C LYS A 105 13.83 7.88 -10.12
N ASP A 106 13.22 6.74 -10.45
CA ASP A 106 13.72 5.85 -11.50
C ASP A 106 13.58 6.46 -12.90
N VAL A 107 12.44 7.10 -13.18
CA VAL A 107 12.22 7.83 -14.43
C VAL A 107 13.21 8.98 -14.59
N ASP A 108 13.39 9.80 -13.55
CA ASP A 108 14.33 10.94 -13.58
C ASP A 108 15.77 10.46 -13.81
N ARG A 109 16.17 9.37 -13.15
CA ARG A 109 17.49 8.75 -13.32
C ARG A 109 17.71 8.23 -14.75
N VAL A 110 16.71 7.57 -15.34
CA VAL A 110 16.79 7.09 -16.73
C VAL A 110 16.82 8.25 -17.71
N GLY A 111 16.02 9.30 -17.46
CA GLY A 111 16.03 10.53 -18.26
C GLY A 111 17.39 11.21 -18.27
N GLY A 112 18.04 11.35 -17.11
CA GLY A 112 19.40 11.89 -17.00
C GLY A 112 20.43 11.08 -17.79
N LYS A 113 20.44 9.76 -17.60
CA LYS A 113 21.35 8.87 -18.36
C LYS A 113 21.12 8.92 -19.87
N ALA A 114 19.87 9.03 -20.29
CA ALA A 114 19.53 9.16 -21.71
C ALA A 114 20.05 10.50 -22.27
N ALA A 115 19.89 11.60 -21.52
CA ALA A 115 20.44 12.89 -21.91
C ALA A 115 21.97 12.84 -22.03
N ASP A 116 22.65 12.27 -21.04
CA ASP A 116 24.12 12.12 -21.04
C ASP A 116 24.59 11.31 -22.25
N ALA A 117 23.91 10.20 -22.57
CA ALA A 117 24.24 9.37 -23.74
C ALA A 117 24.10 10.12 -25.07
N VAL A 118 23.07 10.99 -25.20
CA VAL A 118 22.90 11.82 -26.39
C VAL A 118 24.02 12.86 -26.52
N PHE A 119 24.42 13.50 -25.42
CA PHE A 119 25.53 14.46 -25.44
C PHE A 119 26.88 13.79 -25.70
N GLU A 120 27.11 12.60 -25.14
CA GLU A 120 28.28 11.76 -25.44
C GLU A 120 28.35 11.44 -26.93
N ALA A 121 27.25 10.93 -27.50
CA ALA A 121 27.16 10.62 -28.92
C ALA A 121 27.42 11.86 -29.80
N LYS A 122 26.83 13.01 -29.45
CA LYS A 122 27.08 14.28 -30.16
C LYS A 122 28.56 14.70 -30.07
N ARG A 123 29.21 14.52 -28.92
CA ARG A 123 30.64 14.85 -28.76
C ARG A 123 31.52 13.96 -29.62
N VAL A 124 31.24 12.66 -29.66
CA VAL A 124 31.95 11.70 -30.52
C VAL A 124 31.76 12.04 -32.01
N LEU A 125 30.56 12.46 -32.41
CA LEU A 125 30.25 12.81 -33.79
C LEU A 125 30.83 14.17 -34.23
N ASN A 126 30.88 15.17 -33.35
CA ASN A 126 31.38 16.51 -33.64
C ASN A 126 32.86 16.73 -33.30
N GLY A 127 33.50 15.78 -32.61
CA GLY A 127 34.92 15.82 -32.24
C GLY A 127 35.88 15.35 -33.34
N LYS A 128 35.44 15.39 -34.60
CA LYS A 128 36.26 15.16 -35.79
C LYS A 128 36.49 16.48 -36.52
#